data_AF-A0A0G0YKR1-F1
#
_entry.id   AF-A0A0G0YKR1-F1
#
_cell.length_a   1.000
_cell.length_b   1.000
_cell.length_c   1.000
_cell.angle_alpha   90.00
_cell.angle_beta   90.00
_cell.angle_gamma   90.00
#
_symmetry.space_group_name_H-M   'P 1'
#
loop_
_entity.id
_entity.type
_entity.pdbx_description
1 polymer ?
#
loop_
_entity_poly.entity_id
_entity_poly.type
_entity_poly.pdbx_seq_one_letter_code
_entity_poly.pdbx_strand_id
1 'polypeptide(L)'
;MNFINFPLYELFTFLWNRESSRGIVNSMIHRDEVKKLAELALLAVDDSELDTLTKEMDSILEYISEINTFTADIKNERKKPLLYNVMREDEVIHKEGEYTERILKEMPSTDGKYLNVKKIL
;
A
#
# COMPACT_ATOMS: atom_id res chain seq x y z
N MET A 1 -36.86 31.82 2.33
CA MET A 1 -35.41 31.75 2.06
C MET A 1 -35.00 30.31 2.32
N ASN A 2 -34.88 29.52 1.26
CA ASN A 2 -34.81 28.05 1.36
C ASN A 2 -33.44 27.62 1.88
N PHE A 3 -33.40 27.03 3.08
CA PHE A 3 -32.24 26.32 3.58
C PHE A 3 -32.00 25.11 2.68
N ILE A 4 -30.90 25.13 1.93
CA ILE A 4 -30.46 23.99 1.13
C ILE A 4 -30.12 22.88 2.11
N ASN A 5 -30.97 21.84 2.14
CA ASN A 5 -30.76 20.64 2.95
C ASN A 5 -29.70 19.80 2.24
N PHE A 6 -28.43 20.08 2.49
CA PHE A 6 -27.31 19.32 1.93
C PHE A 6 -27.13 18.06 2.78
N PRO A 7 -27.47 16.86 2.27
CA PRO A 7 -27.49 15.67 3.10
C PRO A 7 -26.05 15.28 3.51
N LEU A 8 -25.89 14.80 4.75
CA LEU A 8 -24.57 14.51 5.36
C LEU A 8 -23.68 13.57 4.53
N TYR A 9 -24.28 12.71 3.69
CA TYR A 9 -23.52 11.82 2.79
C TYR A 9 -22.86 12.59 1.63
N GLU A 10 -23.54 13.60 1.05
CA GLU A 10 -22.96 14.47 0.02
C GLU A 10 -21.80 15.28 0.61
N LEU A 11 -21.91 15.72 1.87
CA LEU A 11 -20.85 16.42 2.58
C LEU A 11 -19.65 15.50 2.84
N PHE A 12 -19.87 14.22 3.14
CA PHE A 12 -18.82 13.22 3.34
C PHE A 12 -18.13 12.84 2.02
N THR A 13 -18.86 12.63 0.92
CA THR A 13 -18.25 12.44 -0.41
C THR A 13 -17.55 13.70 -0.89
N PHE A 14 -18.08 14.89 -0.62
CA PHE A 14 -17.44 16.16 -0.95
C PHE A 14 -16.17 16.40 -0.11
N LEU A 15 -16.20 16.10 1.20
CA LEU A 15 -15.02 16.15 2.08
C LEU A 15 -13.98 15.12 1.69
N TRP A 16 -14.37 13.86 1.44
CA TRP A 16 -13.48 12.79 0.96
C TRP A 16 -12.87 13.12 -0.40
N ASN A 17 -13.65 13.67 -1.33
CA ASN A 17 -13.16 14.10 -2.65
C ASN A 17 -12.25 15.34 -2.53
N ARG A 18 -12.55 16.28 -1.62
CA ARG A 18 -11.69 17.43 -1.30
C ARG A 18 -10.39 17.01 -0.60
N GLU A 19 -10.42 15.98 0.24
CA GLU A 19 -9.24 15.34 0.83
C GLU A 19 -8.40 14.65 -0.27
N SER A 20 -9.07 13.96 -1.21
CA SER A 20 -8.44 13.34 -2.37
C SER A 20 -7.83 14.37 -3.34
N SER A 21 -8.42 15.57 -3.46
CA SER A 21 -7.86 16.70 -4.20
C SER A 21 -6.72 17.42 -3.48
N ARG A 22 -6.47 17.17 -2.18
CA ARG A 22 -5.18 17.53 -1.56
C ARG A 22 -4.03 16.64 -2.03
N GLY A 23 -4.35 15.59 -2.79
CA GLY A 23 -3.41 14.79 -3.57
C GLY A 23 -3.32 15.22 -5.03
N ILE A 24 -3.56 16.49 -5.37
CA ILE A 24 -2.90 17.05 -6.55
C ILE A 24 -1.42 16.83 -6.29
N VAL A 25 -0.80 15.94 -7.07
CA VAL A 25 0.62 15.65 -7.04
C VAL A 25 1.33 16.99 -6.97
N ASN A 26 1.83 17.33 -5.79
CA ASN A 26 2.80 18.39 -5.68
C ASN A 26 3.92 17.92 -6.59
N SER A 27 4.22 18.65 -7.67
CA SER A 27 5.07 18.14 -8.76
C SER A 27 6.53 17.91 -8.32
N MET A 28 6.80 18.02 -7.02
CA MET A 28 8.10 17.87 -6.42
C MET A 28 7.96 17.13 -5.10
N ILE A 29 8.49 15.91 -5.04
CA ILE A 29 8.61 15.14 -3.80
C ILE A 29 9.77 15.67 -2.95
N HIS A 30 9.60 15.73 -1.64
CA HIS A 30 10.63 16.20 -0.73
C HIS A 30 11.43 15.07 -0.09
N ARG A 31 12.68 15.37 0.29
CA ARG A 31 13.61 14.43 0.93
C ARG A 31 13.01 13.73 2.16
N ASP A 32 12.26 14.48 2.98
CA ASP A 32 11.61 13.95 4.18
C ASP A 32 10.49 12.96 3.85
N GLU A 33 9.81 13.14 2.71
CA GLU A 33 8.76 12.23 2.24
C GLU A 33 9.37 10.92 1.74
N VAL A 34 10.50 10.99 1.02
CA VAL A 34 11.26 9.81 0.58
C VAL A 34 11.77 9.03 1.78
N LYS A 35 12.32 9.71 2.78
CA LYS A 35 12.77 9.08 4.03
C LYS A 35 11.62 8.37 4.74
N LYS A 36 10.47 9.04 4.88
CA LYS A 36 9.28 8.45 5.50
C LYS A 36 8.76 7.24 4.72
N LEU A 37 8.80 7.28 3.40
CA LEU A 37 8.41 6.15 2.55
C LEU A 37 9.36 4.96 2.74
N ALA A 38 10.67 5.21 2.82
CA ALA A 38 11.67 4.18 3.08
C ALA A 38 11.44 3.51 4.45
N GLU A 39 11.14 4.29 5.48
CA GLU A 39 10.79 3.76 6.82
C GLU A 39 9.55 2.87 6.77
N LEU A 40 8.50 3.27 6.05
CA LEU A 40 7.28 2.46 5.86
C LEU A 40 7.55 1.17 5.09
N ALA A 41 8.49 1.21 4.13
CA ALA A 41 8.92 0.05 3.35
C ALA A 41 9.97 -0.82 4.09
N LEU A 42 10.34 -0.48 5.32
CA LEU A 42 11.39 -1.15 6.11
C LEU A 42 12.75 -1.16 5.40
N LEU A 43 13.07 -0.10 4.65
CA LEU A 43 14.34 0.08 3.96
C LEU A 43 15.23 1.04 4.74
N ALA A 44 16.44 0.59 5.08
CA ALA A 44 17.50 1.46 5.58
C ALA A 44 18.11 2.20 4.38
N VAL A 45 18.05 3.53 4.41
CA VAL A 45 18.55 4.41 3.36
C VAL A 45 19.48 5.43 4.00
N ASP A 46 20.69 5.54 3.46
CA ASP A 46 21.68 6.48 3.95
C ASP A 46 21.36 7.91 3.48
N ASP A 47 21.78 8.90 4.28
CA ASP A 47 21.55 10.31 3.96
C ASP A 47 22.18 10.74 2.62
N SER A 48 23.26 10.08 2.18
CA SER A 48 23.90 10.31 0.89
C SER A 48 23.09 9.81 -0.31
N GLU A 49 22.23 8.82 -0.11
CA GLU A 49 21.41 8.22 -1.17
C GLU A 49 20.07 8.95 -1.35
N LEU A 50 19.59 9.61 -0.29
CA LEU A 50 18.31 10.30 -0.28
C LEU A 50 18.18 11.35 -1.38
N ASP A 51 19.24 12.10 -1.70
CA ASP A 51 19.19 13.13 -2.73
C ASP A 51 19.02 12.52 -4.14
N THR A 52 19.64 11.36 -4.38
CA THR A 52 19.51 10.61 -5.64
C THR A 52 18.11 10.02 -5.75
N LEU A 53 17.66 9.33 -4.70
CA LEU A 53 16.34 8.71 -4.66
C LEU A 53 15.20 9.73 -4.78
N THR A 54 15.38 10.93 -4.22
CA THR A 54 14.42 12.03 -4.38
C THR A 54 14.27 12.42 -5.84
N LYS A 55 15.38 12.62 -6.57
CA LYS A 55 15.37 12.98 -7.99
C LYS A 55 14.78 11.89 -8.88
N GLU A 56 15.13 10.63 -8.61
CA GLU A 56 14.61 9.48 -9.36
C GLU A 56 13.11 9.32 -9.14
N MET A 57 12.64 9.43 -7.89
CA MET A 57 11.22 9.37 -7.57
C MET A 57 10.44 10.51 -8.22
N ASP A 58 11.00 11.72 -8.22
CA ASP A 58 10.40 12.89 -8.88
C ASP A 58 10.18 12.64 -10.38
N SER A 59 11.21 12.10 -11.04
CA SER A 59 11.15 11.75 -12.47
C SER A 59 10.09 10.68 -12.77
N ILE A 60 9.95 9.69 -11.88
CA ILE A 60 8.94 8.63 -12.00
C ILE A 60 7.52 9.22 -11.83
N LEU A 61 7.34 10.08 -10.83
CA LEU A 61 6.03 10.72 -10.58
C LEU A 61 5.65 11.66 -11.72
N GLU A 62 6.61 12.40 -12.30
CA GLU A 62 6.39 13.22 -13.49
C GLU A 62 5.93 12.36 -14.67
N TYR A 63 6.60 11.24 -14.94
CA TYR A 63 6.20 10.33 -16.01
C TYR A 63 4.78 9.76 -15.79
N ILE A 64 4.45 9.33 -14.57
CA ILE A 64 3.12 8.80 -14.24
C ILE A 64 2.05 9.91 -14.32
N SER A 65 2.42 11.18 -14.10
CA SER A 65 1.49 12.30 -14.17
C SER A 65 0.87 12.50 -15.56
N GLU A 66 1.51 11.99 -16.62
CA GLU A 66 0.97 11.98 -17.99
C GLU A 66 -0.42 11.32 -18.04
N ILE A 67 -0.68 10.32 -17.18
CA ILE A 67 -1.98 9.63 -17.10
C ILE A 67 -3.12 10.61 -16.77
N ASN A 68 -2.85 11.68 -16.01
CA ASN A 68 -3.86 12.67 -15.63
C ASN A 68 -4.36 13.51 -16.82
N THR A 69 -3.60 13.55 -17.92
CA THR A 69 -4.00 14.29 -19.13
C THR A 69 -5.08 13.54 -19.94
N PHE A 70 -5.20 12.23 -19.72
CA PHE A 70 -6.20 11.41 -20.38
C PHE A 70 -7.49 11.38 -19.56
N THR A 71 -8.51 12.06 -20.05
CA THR A 71 -9.88 11.89 -19.55
C THR A 71 -10.51 10.73 -20.30
N ALA A 72 -10.46 9.55 -19.70
CA ALA A 72 -11.23 8.41 -20.19
C ALA A 72 -12.60 8.41 -19.50
N ASP A 73 -13.68 8.36 -20.29
CA ASP A 73 -15.06 8.13 -19.79
C ASP A 73 -15.20 6.65 -19.38
N ILE A 74 -14.37 6.27 -18.40
CA ILE A 74 -14.39 4.96 -17.79
C ILE A 74 -15.53 5.03 -16.80
N LYS A 75 -16.70 4.51 -17.20
CA LYS A 75 -17.65 4.03 -16.20
C LYS A 75 -16.85 3.14 -15.26
N ASN A 76 -16.72 3.57 -14.00
CA ASN A 76 -16.11 2.81 -12.90
C ASN A 76 -16.96 1.57 -12.56
N GLU A 77 -17.39 0.83 -13.58
CA GLU A 77 -17.90 -0.51 -13.46
C GLU A 77 -16.69 -1.36 -13.10
N ARG A 78 -16.47 -1.53 -11.79
CA ARG A 78 -15.64 -2.62 -11.28
C ARG A 78 -16.12 -3.86 -12.00
N LYS A 79 -15.32 -4.39 -12.94
CA LYS A 79 -15.62 -5.65 -13.61
C LYS A 79 -15.88 -6.65 -12.49
N LYS A 80 -17.12 -7.11 -12.35
CA LYS A 80 -17.45 -8.10 -11.33
C LYS A 80 -16.56 -9.30 -11.62
N PRO A 81 -15.74 -9.76 -10.66
CA PRO A 81 -14.95 -10.96 -10.86
C PRO A 81 -15.91 -12.10 -11.22
N LEU A 82 -15.51 -12.95 -12.17
CA LEU A 82 -16.30 -14.12 -12.59
C LEU A 82 -16.55 -15.08 -11.43
N LEU A 83 -15.64 -15.06 -10.45
CA LEU A 83 -15.69 -15.87 -9.24
C LEU A 83 -16.18 -15.01 -8.07
N TYR A 84 -17.10 -15.57 -7.30
CA TYR A 84 -17.64 -14.94 -6.10
C TYR A 84 -17.56 -15.95 -4.95
N ASN A 85 -16.96 -15.53 -3.83
CA ASN A 85 -16.85 -16.31 -2.60
C ASN A 85 -16.36 -17.75 -2.82
N VAL A 86 -15.24 -17.90 -3.52
CA VAL A 86 -14.56 -19.20 -3.63
C VAL A 86 -13.94 -19.52 -2.28
N MET A 87 -14.64 -20.37 -1.52
CA MET A 87 -14.22 -20.82 -0.19
C MET A 87 -13.50 -22.15 -0.28
N ARG A 88 -12.67 -22.44 0.73
CA ARG A 88 -12.04 -23.73 0.97
C ARG A 88 -12.85 -24.49 2.03
N GLU A 89 -13.02 -25.79 1.86
CA GLU A 89 -13.62 -26.66 2.88
C GLU A 89 -12.78 -26.69 4.17
N ASP A 90 -13.43 -26.71 5.33
CA ASP A 90 -12.77 -26.72 6.64
C ASP A 90 -12.36 -28.14 7.08
N GLU A 91 -11.45 -28.74 6.30
CA GLU A 91 -10.95 -30.09 6.54
C GLU A 91 -9.46 -30.08 6.90
N VAL A 92 -9.06 -30.95 7.83
CA VAL A 92 -7.67 -31.13 8.22
C VAL A 92 -6.97 -32.02 7.18
N ILE A 93 -6.21 -31.40 6.27
CA ILE A 93 -5.49 -32.09 5.19
C ILE A 93 -4.04 -32.47 5.54
N HIS A 94 -3.45 -31.85 6.57
CA HIS A 94 -2.06 -32.06 6.96
C HIS A 94 -1.95 -32.48 8.42
N LYS A 95 -0.97 -33.34 8.72
CA LYS A 95 -0.68 -33.74 10.10
C LYS A 95 0.15 -32.67 10.79
N GLU A 96 0.01 -32.59 12.12
CA GLU A 96 0.85 -31.71 12.92
C GLU A 96 2.33 -32.08 12.72
N GLY A 97 3.17 -31.07 12.47
CA GLY A 97 4.61 -31.26 12.30
C GLY A 97 5.06 -31.73 10.91
N GLU A 98 4.14 -32.03 9.98
CA GLU A 98 4.45 -32.65 8.68
C GLU A 98 5.52 -31.89 7.86
N TYR A 99 5.54 -30.56 7.95
CA TYR A 99 6.48 -29.70 7.23
C TYR A 99 7.44 -28.93 8.15
N THR A 100 7.42 -29.16 9.47
CA THR A 100 8.17 -28.33 10.42
C THR A 100 9.67 -28.36 10.15
N GLU A 101 10.27 -29.53 9.93
CA GLU A 101 11.71 -29.64 9.66
C GLU A 101 12.11 -28.90 8.38
N ARG A 102 11.29 -29.01 7.32
CA ARG A 102 11.53 -28.34 6.04
C ARG A 102 11.47 -26.82 6.19
N ILE A 103 10.49 -26.32 6.93
CA ILE A 103 10.32 -24.87 7.17
C ILE A 103 11.46 -24.33 8.03
N LEU A 104 11.84 -25.02 9.11
CA LEU A 104 12.93 -24.60 10.00
C LEU A 104 14.27 -24.52 9.26
N LYS A 105 14.51 -25.39 8.27
CA LYS A 105 15.74 -25.39 7.46
C LYS A 105 15.90 -24.13 6.62
N GLU A 106 14.80 -23.48 6.22
CA GLU A 106 14.83 -22.24 5.42
C GLU A 106 14.99 -20.98 6.30
N MET A 107 14.94 -21.13 7.63
CA MET A 107 15.10 -20.00 8.54
C MET A 107 16.57 -19.61 8.69
N PRO A 108 16.90 -18.30 8.73
CA PRO A 108 18.27 -17.85 8.92
C PRO A 108 18.83 -18.16 10.32
N SER A 109 17.97 -18.26 11.34
CA SER A 109 18.35 -18.58 12.71
C SER A 109 17.19 -19.22 13.47
N THR A 110 17.46 -20.28 14.22
CA THR A 110 16.44 -21.05 14.93
C THR A 110 16.84 -21.28 16.38
N ASP A 111 15.86 -21.27 17.29
CA ASP A 111 16.01 -21.76 18.66
C ASP A 111 14.94 -22.84 18.92
N GLY A 112 15.36 -24.11 18.96
CA GLY A 112 14.45 -25.24 18.99
C GLY A 112 13.48 -25.27 17.81
N LYS A 113 12.18 -25.05 18.07
CA LYS A 113 11.11 -25.01 17.06
C LYS A 113 10.69 -23.58 16.66
N TYR A 114 11.46 -22.57 17.03
CA TYR A 114 11.11 -21.16 16.84
C TYR A 114 12.11 -20.44 15.92
N LEU A 115 11.61 -19.46 15.16
CA LEU A 115 12.45 -18.48 14.49
C LEU A 115 13.07 -17.55 15.54
N ASN A 116 14.38 -17.49 15.60
CA ASN A 116 15.08 -16.64 16.56
C ASN A 116 15.18 -15.21 16.03
N VAL A 117 14.56 -14.25 16.73
CA VAL A 117 14.57 -12.83 16.41
C VAL A 117 14.89 -12.00 17.65
N LYS A 118 15.33 -10.74 17.43
CA LYS A 118 15.50 -9.80 18.53
C LYS A 118 14.15 -9.52 19.20
N LYS A 119 14.16 -9.37 20.52
CA LYS A 119 12.98 -9.03 21.31
C LYS A 119 12.40 -7.69 20.84
N ILE A 120 11.08 -7.66 20.60
CA ILE A 120 10.31 -6.44 20.35
C ILE A 120 10.06 -5.76 21.71
N LEU A 121 10.34 -4.45 21.79
CA LEU A 121 10.20 -3.64 23.00
C LEU A 121 8.82 -2.97 23.07
#